data_AF-E0S1E4-F1
#
_entry.id   AF-E0S1E4-F1
#
_cell.length_a   1.000
_cell.length_b   1.000
_cell.length_c   1.000
_cell.angle_alpha   90.00
_cell.angle_beta   90.00
_cell.angle_gamma   90.00
#
_symmetry.space_group_name_H-M   'P 1'
#
loop_
_entity.id
_entity.type
_entity.pdbx_description
1 polymer ?
#
loop_
_entity_poly.entity_id
_entity_poly.type
_entity_poly.pdbx_seq_one_letter_code
_entity_poly.pdbx_strand_id
1 'polypeptide(L)'
;MSGRLLRRIGKTIICVALGAVILFNSPVVSRAYDDTVSISEDTYNTLTKGTRVYNGVDYGAKYGYNPLYYFLNYNDLRIAYGADPAKLVEHYALFGIKENRVANRQITRGAHSWGSSNEYIVPSNQLTSNQSNGMTVIPEQLHNNGGMNKRQDVEARSVAKQLADSIYEIVMLANNPEDSNKNSSSSSSSQEEKKPVINEIQMVAYATGVVQAYCKAGKELTREEVAATNSKVYRTSYGVFCAHEFTSAGATRALGLILDYLDADIHRDYPDAPPIKWVHVNANTWNLQFCQIACNNHEAYADAINGIAGYGKHPTQGGVEKDIQSYVSVATLTQIINTRPPFTDDGLYSTQDLPKNTNPMTGTANDYKW
;
A
#
# COMPACT_ATOMS: atom_id res chain seq x y z
N MET A 1 51.13 -17.54 68.54
CA MET A 1 51.68 -18.66 67.75
C MET A 1 51.54 -18.29 66.29
N SER A 2 52.59 -17.68 65.70
CA SER A 2 53.53 -18.34 64.76
C SER A 2 52.81 -18.93 63.55
N GLY A 3 53.06 -18.58 62.29
CA GLY A 3 54.13 -17.76 61.72
C GLY A 3 53.87 -17.54 60.22
N ARG A 4 54.57 -16.53 59.68
CA ARG A 4 54.72 -16.25 58.25
C ARG A 4 55.32 -17.46 57.54
N LEU A 5 54.96 -17.72 56.27
CA LEU A 5 55.92 -17.79 55.15
C LEU A 5 55.26 -18.16 53.80
N LEU A 6 55.48 -17.29 52.80
CA LEU A 6 56.01 -17.59 51.44
C LEU A 6 55.19 -18.49 50.48
N ARG A 7 55.15 -18.29 49.15
CA ARG A 7 55.67 -17.30 48.19
C ARG A 7 55.20 -17.72 46.77
N ARG A 8 55.06 -16.72 45.88
CA ARG A 8 55.27 -16.74 44.39
C ARG A 8 54.28 -17.61 43.58
N ILE A 9 53.80 -17.24 42.38
CA ILE A 9 54.40 -16.64 41.17
C ILE A 9 53.23 -15.90 40.45
N GLY A 10 53.31 -14.83 39.66
CA GLY A 10 54.35 -13.96 39.10
C GLY A 10 53.66 -12.65 38.64
N LYS A 11 54.31 -11.50 38.87
CA LYS A 11 54.79 -10.55 37.85
C LYS A 11 53.74 -10.06 36.82
N THR A 12 53.25 -8.81 36.89
CA THR A 12 53.87 -7.56 36.37
C THR A 12 53.29 -7.25 34.96
N ILE A 13 52.34 -6.31 34.82
CA ILE A 13 52.49 -4.87 34.43
C ILE A 13 51.75 -4.66 33.08
N ILE A 14 50.68 -3.83 33.01
CA ILE A 14 50.71 -2.39 32.62
C ILE A 14 51.08 -2.28 31.12
N CYS A 15 50.36 -1.62 30.20
CA CYS A 15 49.47 -0.45 30.29
C CYS A 15 48.90 -0.09 28.88
N VAL A 16 47.89 0.79 28.89
CA VAL A 16 47.62 1.89 27.93
C VAL A 16 47.00 1.57 26.55
N ALA A 17 45.76 2.06 26.35
CA ALA A 17 45.39 3.15 25.41
C ALA A 17 43.85 3.11 25.17
N LEU A 18 43.08 4.09 25.64
CA LEU A 18 42.68 5.30 24.90
C LEU A 18 41.86 5.04 23.62
N GLY A 19 40.59 5.43 23.66
CA GLY A 19 40.00 6.19 22.55
C GLY A 19 38.79 5.58 21.85
N ALA A 20 37.78 6.46 21.69
CA ALA A 20 36.69 6.42 20.73
C ALA A 20 35.46 5.56 21.07
N VAL A 21 34.51 6.24 21.72
CA VAL A 21 33.06 6.02 21.55
C VAL A 21 32.75 6.11 20.06
N ILE A 22 32.60 4.95 19.40
CA ILE A 22 32.06 4.89 18.05
C ILE A 22 30.54 4.94 18.18
N LEU A 23 29.99 6.09 17.83
CA LEU A 23 28.58 6.25 17.47
C LEU A 23 28.29 5.28 16.32
N PHE A 24 27.63 4.17 16.61
CA PHE A 24 26.99 3.36 15.59
C PHE A 24 25.81 4.15 15.02
N ASN A 25 26.09 5.01 14.04
CA ASN A 25 25.09 5.33 13.04
C ASN A 25 24.80 4.03 12.30
N SER A 26 23.67 3.38 12.62
CA SER A 26 23.12 2.35 11.77
C SER A 26 22.96 2.96 10.37
N PRO A 27 23.55 2.37 9.30
CA PRO A 27 23.22 2.80 7.97
C PRO A 27 21.71 2.57 7.76
N VAL A 28 21.02 3.60 7.27
CA VAL A 28 19.68 3.42 6.72
C VAL A 28 19.79 2.39 5.61
N VAL A 29 19.23 1.21 5.82
CA VAL A 29 19.13 0.17 4.80
C VAL A 29 17.98 0.55 3.88
N SER A 30 18.26 1.24 2.78
CA SER A 30 17.36 1.28 1.65
C SER A 30 17.48 -0.07 0.93
N ARG A 31 16.51 -0.97 1.12
CA ARG A 31 16.40 -2.17 0.29
C ARG A 31 15.81 -1.72 -1.05
N ALA A 32 16.65 -1.55 -2.06
CA ALA A 32 16.16 -1.60 -3.43
C ALA A 32 15.77 -3.06 -3.67
N TYR A 33 14.47 -3.28 -3.88
CA TYR A 33 13.91 -4.60 -4.11
C TYR A 33 14.35 -5.10 -5.51
N ASP A 34 14.74 -6.37 -5.58
CA ASP A 34 15.14 -7.03 -6.84
C ASP A 34 13.93 -7.80 -7.38
N ASP A 35 13.23 -7.17 -8.32
CA ASP A 35 12.11 -7.77 -9.05
C ASP A 35 12.46 -7.85 -10.54
N THR A 36 12.73 -9.06 -11.00
CA THR A 36 12.80 -9.35 -12.43
C THR A 36 11.38 -9.51 -12.99
N VAL A 37 10.77 -8.39 -13.35
CA VAL A 37 9.73 -8.33 -14.39
C VAL A 37 10.36 -7.66 -15.60
N SER A 38 10.53 -8.40 -16.70
CA SER A 38 11.18 -7.90 -17.92
C SER A 38 10.31 -6.89 -18.68
N ILE A 39 10.30 -5.67 -18.17
CA ILE A 39 9.99 -4.44 -18.88
C ILE A 39 11.26 -3.59 -18.76
N SER A 40 11.68 -2.93 -19.84
CA SER A 40 12.92 -2.12 -19.89
C SER A 40 13.07 -1.27 -18.63
N GLU A 41 14.11 -1.54 -17.82
CA GLU A 41 14.51 -0.86 -16.58
C GLU A 41 13.47 0.11 -15.99
N ASP A 42 12.78 -0.28 -14.91
CA ASP A 42 11.74 0.56 -14.31
C ASP A 42 12.27 1.97 -13.91
N THR A 43 11.34 2.90 -13.69
CA THR A 43 11.68 4.30 -13.41
C THR A 43 12.53 4.44 -12.13
N TYR A 44 12.26 3.60 -11.13
CA TYR A 44 13.00 3.60 -9.87
C TYR A 44 14.47 3.20 -10.10
N ASN A 45 14.69 2.16 -10.89
CA ASN A 45 15.99 1.65 -11.26
C ASN A 45 16.77 2.62 -12.17
N THR A 46 16.08 3.24 -13.13
CA THR A 46 16.62 4.33 -13.97
C THR A 46 17.18 5.46 -13.13
N LEU A 47 16.46 5.88 -12.08
CA LEU A 47 16.91 6.94 -11.18
C LEU A 47 17.97 6.49 -10.19
N THR A 48 17.87 5.26 -9.68
CA THR A 48 18.86 4.67 -8.76
C THR A 48 20.23 4.54 -9.41
N LYS A 49 20.27 4.12 -10.68
CA LYS A 49 21.50 4.00 -11.48
C LYS A 49 21.82 5.28 -12.27
N GLY A 50 21.05 6.34 -12.05
CA GLY A 50 21.11 7.58 -12.81
C GLY A 50 22.45 8.31 -12.68
N THR A 51 22.83 9.03 -13.74
CA THR A 51 24.08 9.82 -13.74
C THR A 51 24.10 10.87 -12.63
N ARG A 52 25.27 11.04 -12.02
CA ARG A 52 25.57 12.09 -11.02
C ARG A 52 26.56 13.12 -11.56
N VAL A 53 26.97 12.96 -12.82
CA VAL A 53 27.99 13.77 -13.46
C VAL A 53 27.35 14.75 -14.43
N TYR A 54 27.68 16.02 -14.29
CA TYR A 54 27.32 17.08 -15.23
C TYR A 54 28.56 17.91 -15.55
N ASN A 55 28.84 18.12 -16.84
CA ASN A 55 30.04 18.82 -17.33
C ASN A 55 31.35 18.36 -16.66
N GLY A 56 31.52 17.04 -16.51
CA GLY A 56 32.73 16.43 -15.94
C GLY A 56 32.87 16.52 -14.42
N VAL A 57 31.90 17.11 -13.72
CA VAL A 57 31.89 17.19 -12.25
C VAL A 57 30.92 16.16 -11.68
N ASP A 58 31.38 15.32 -10.75
CA ASP A 58 30.52 14.40 -9.99
C ASP A 58 29.85 15.15 -8.83
N TYR A 59 28.58 15.52 -9.01
CA TYR A 59 27.77 16.20 -8.00
C TYR A 59 27.36 15.28 -6.86
N GLY A 60 27.36 13.96 -7.09
CA GLY A 60 27.14 12.95 -6.07
C GLY A 60 28.28 12.96 -5.06
N ALA A 61 29.51 12.87 -5.55
CA ALA A 61 30.70 12.93 -4.69
C ALA A 61 30.89 14.30 -4.03
N LYS A 62 30.65 15.40 -4.76
CA LYS A 62 30.94 16.75 -4.28
C LYS A 62 29.87 17.33 -3.35
N TYR A 63 28.60 17.01 -3.59
CA TYR A 63 27.46 17.63 -2.91
C TYR A 63 26.44 16.63 -2.38
N GLY A 64 26.72 15.32 -2.46
CA GLY A 64 25.80 14.27 -2.04
C GLY A 64 24.59 14.09 -2.96
N TYR A 65 24.61 14.61 -4.19
CA TYR A 65 23.50 14.48 -5.13
C TYR A 65 23.14 13.01 -5.41
N ASN A 66 21.86 12.68 -5.24
CA ASN A 66 21.26 11.41 -5.60
C ASN A 66 20.05 11.67 -6.53
N PRO A 67 20.03 11.12 -7.77
CA PRO A 67 18.96 11.40 -8.73
C PRO A 67 17.58 10.96 -8.23
N LEU A 68 17.50 9.80 -7.57
CA LEU A 68 16.27 9.29 -6.99
C LEU A 68 15.74 10.28 -5.94
N TYR A 69 16.52 10.61 -4.91
CA TYR A 69 16.06 11.54 -3.87
C TYR A 69 15.67 12.90 -4.44
N TYR A 70 16.43 13.42 -5.40
CA TYR A 70 16.13 14.71 -6.00
C TYR A 70 14.81 14.69 -6.78
N PHE A 71 14.58 13.65 -7.58
CA PHE A 71 13.32 13.45 -8.29
C PHE A 71 12.12 13.29 -7.34
N LEU A 72 12.28 12.53 -6.25
CA LEU A 72 11.23 12.28 -5.25
C LEU A 72 10.85 13.53 -4.46
N ASN A 73 11.84 14.34 -4.10
CA ASN A 73 11.63 15.51 -3.26
C ASN A 73 10.82 16.62 -3.99
N TYR A 74 10.85 16.68 -5.32
CA TYR A 74 10.39 17.85 -6.09
C TYR A 74 9.41 17.50 -7.22
N ASN A 75 8.12 17.83 -7.00
CA ASN A 75 7.03 17.53 -7.92
C ASN A 75 7.12 18.30 -9.25
N ASP A 76 7.60 19.54 -9.20
CA ASP A 76 7.89 20.37 -10.36
C ASP A 76 8.89 19.70 -11.31
N LEU A 77 9.95 19.07 -10.78
CA LEU A 77 10.94 18.36 -11.59
C LEU A 77 10.35 17.10 -12.24
N ARG A 78 9.50 16.37 -11.51
CA ARG A 78 8.81 15.21 -12.07
C ARG A 78 7.92 15.59 -13.25
N ILE A 79 7.19 16.70 -13.12
CA ILE A 79 6.33 17.22 -14.19
C ILE A 79 7.17 17.71 -15.37
N ALA A 80 8.27 18.43 -15.10
CA ALA A 80 9.07 19.06 -16.15
C ALA A 80 9.94 18.08 -16.95
N TYR A 81 10.55 17.11 -16.26
CA TYR A 81 11.61 16.26 -16.84
C TYR A 81 11.24 14.78 -16.89
N GLY A 82 10.20 14.36 -16.16
CA GLY A 82 10.00 12.94 -15.90
C GLY A 82 11.24 12.35 -15.21
N ALA A 83 11.38 11.03 -15.30
CA ALA A 83 12.49 10.32 -14.70
C ALA A 83 13.73 10.31 -15.60
N ASP A 84 14.26 11.49 -15.90
CA ASP A 84 15.47 11.67 -16.70
C ASP A 84 16.65 12.08 -15.78
N PRO A 85 17.56 11.14 -15.44
CA PRO A 85 18.70 11.45 -14.59
C PRO A 85 19.62 12.55 -15.13
N ALA A 86 19.73 12.70 -16.46
CA ALA A 86 20.58 13.70 -17.09
C ALA A 86 19.99 15.10 -16.89
N LYS A 87 18.68 15.25 -17.08
CA LYS A 87 17.96 16.51 -16.82
C LYS A 87 17.95 16.88 -15.34
N LEU A 88 17.84 15.89 -14.45
CA LEU A 88 17.85 16.11 -13.01
C LEU A 88 19.22 16.61 -12.52
N VAL A 89 20.33 16.01 -12.99
CA VAL A 89 21.68 16.47 -12.58
C VAL A 89 22.02 17.82 -13.20
N GLU A 90 21.60 18.08 -14.45
CA GLU A 90 21.69 19.39 -15.09
C GLU A 90 20.97 20.46 -14.25
N HIS A 91 19.72 20.18 -13.85
CA HIS A 91 18.95 21.08 -13.01
C HIS A 91 19.59 21.32 -11.64
N TYR A 92 20.06 20.26 -10.97
CA TYR A 92 20.73 20.40 -9.68
C TYR A 92 22.00 21.26 -9.78
N ALA A 93 22.79 21.04 -10.83
CA ALA A 93 24.02 21.76 -11.09
C ALA A 93 23.81 23.25 -11.38
N LEU A 94 22.80 23.59 -12.18
CA LEU A 94 22.55 24.98 -12.62
C LEU A 94 21.75 25.80 -11.59
N PHE A 95 20.77 25.16 -10.93
CA PHE A 95 19.76 25.82 -10.10
C PHE A 95 19.65 25.22 -8.70
N GLY A 96 19.57 23.89 -8.58
CA GLY A 96 19.21 23.22 -7.32
C GLY A 96 20.06 23.59 -6.11
N ILE A 97 21.38 23.74 -6.30
CA ILE A 97 22.30 24.19 -5.24
C ILE A 97 21.97 25.61 -4.78
N LYS A 98 21.68 26.54 -5.71
CA LYS A 98 21.35 27.94 -5.40
C LYS A 98 19.97 28.06 -4.75
N GLU A 99 19.05 27.18 -5.11
CA GLU A 99 17.71 27.07 -4.54
C GLU A 99 17.71 26.36 -3.16
N ASN A 100 18.87 25.89 -2.68
CA ASN A 100 19.01 25.10 -1.46
C ASN A 100 18.15 23.82 -1.45
N ARG A 101 18.02 23.18 -2.62
CA ARG A 101 17.28 21.92 -2.72
C ARG A 101 18.04 20.75 -2.09
N VAL A 102 17.31 19.87 -1.41
CA VAL A 102 17.82 18.66 -0.79
C VAL A 102 17.84 17.52 -1.81
N ALA A 103 19.03 17.00 -2.11
CA ALA A 103 19.21 15.92 -3.09
C ALA A 103 19.94 14.69 -2.50
N ASN A 104 20.37 14.75 -1.25
CA ASN A 104 21.20 13.71 -0.61
C ASN A 104 20.43 12.77 0.31
N ARG A 105 19.16 13.07 0.55
CA ARG A 105 18.21 12.25 1.31
C ARG A 105 16.80 12.54 0.81
N GLN A 106 15.92 11.58 0.98
CA GLN A 106 14.50 11.83 0.86
C GLN A 106 14.09 12.80 1.97
N ILE A 107 13.42 13.89 1.60
CA ILE A 107 12.73 14.70 2.60
C ILE A 107 11.41 13.99 2.87
N THR A 108 11.11 13.72 4.14
CA THR A 108 9.72 13.49 4.54
C THR A 108 9.00 14.77 4.16
N ARG A 109 8.28 14.75 3.03
CA ARG A 109 7.35 15.84 2.72
C ARG A 109 6.40 15.77 3.89
N GLY A 110 6.45 16.80 4.75
CA GLY A 110 5.69 16.79 6.00
C GLY A 110 4.33 16.26 5.68
N ALA A 111 3.92 15.22 6.43
CA ALA A 111 2.67 14.50 6.23
C ALA A 111 1.69 15.46 5.59
N HIS A 112 1.15 15.13 4.41
CA HIS A 112 0.00 15.87 3.88
C HIS A 112 -0.94 16.18 5.05
N SER A 113 -1.76 17.23 5.03
CA SER A 113 -2.63 17.56 6.18
C SER A 113 -3.53 16.41 6.69
N TRP A 114 -3.44 15.22 6.07
CA TRP A 114 -4.04 13.92 6.33
C TRP A 114 -3.05 12.70 6.31
N GLY A 115 -1.72 12.85 6.42
CA GLY A 115 -0.71 11.80 6.10
C GLY A 115 -0.04 11.06 7.27
N SER A 116 0.48 9.83 7.03
CA SER A 116 1.37 9.11 7.97
C SER A 116 2.85 9.48 7.77
N SER A 117 3.73 8.94 8.63
CA SER A 117 5.18 9.08 8.56
C SER A 117 5.84 8.34 7.38
N ASN A 118 5.12 7.44 6.70
CA ASN A 118 5.65 6.67 5.57
C ASN A 118 4.92 7.00 4.26
N GLU A 119 5.64 6.93 3.14
CA GLU A 119 5.11 7.16 1.80
C GLU A 119 5.64 6.06 0.88
N TYR A 120 4.77 5.52 0.02
CA TYR A 120 5.11 4.60 -1.05
C TYR A 120 5.30 5.38 -2.34
N ILE A 121 6.39 5.11 -3.05
CA ILE A 121 6.66 5.79 -4.31
C ILE A 121 6.77 4.74 -5.39
N VAL A 122 5.84 4.79 -6.33
CA VAL A 122 5.64 3.75 -7.35
C VAL A 122 5.54 4.37 -8.74
N PRO A 123 5.95 3.67 -9.82
CA PRO A 123 5.75 4.15 -11.17
C PRO A 123 4.27 4.26 -11.50
N SER A 124 3.89 5.35 -12.17
CA SER A 124 2.47 5.69 -12.39
C SER A 124 1.86 4.99 -13.60
N ASN A 125 2.62 4.87 -14.70
CA ASN A 125 2.04 4.50 -15.99
C ASN A 125 2.69 3.27 -16.66
N GLN A 126 3.70 2.65 -16.05
CA GLN A 126 4.52 1.62 -16.72
C GLN A 126 3.75 0.31 -17.00
N LEU A 127 2.78 -0.04 -16.14
CA LEU A 127 1.86 -1.16 -16.36
C LEU A 127 0.51 -0.73 -16.97
N THR A 128 0.38 0.55 -17.33
CA THR A 128 -0.77 1.01 -18.12
C THR A 128 -0.49 0.78 -19.58
N SER A 129 -1.55 0.71 -20.36
CA SER A 129 -1.50 0.69 -21.81
C SER A 129 -0.97 1.99 -22.44
N ASN A 130 -0.72 3.03 -21.64
CA ASN A 130 0.05 4.21 -22.00
C ASN A 130 1.39 4.22 -21.25
N GLN A 131 2.25 3.28 -21.64
CA GLN A 131 3.55 3.00 -21.02
C GLN A 131 4.48 4.22 -21.10
N SER A 132 4.46 5.03 -20.05
CA SER A 132 5.23 6.27 -19.96
C SER A 132 5.94 6.36 -18.61
N ASN A 133 7.06 7.08 -18.59
CA ASN A 133 7.79 7.32 -17.35
C ASN A 133 7.02 8.29 -16.46
N GLY A 134 6.96 7.97 -15.17
CA GLY A 134 6.26 8.78 -14.17
C GLY A 134 6.29 8.06 -12.84
N MET A 135 6.28 8.82 -11.75
CA MET A 135 6.14 8.28 -10.40
C MET A 135 5.07 9.04 -9.67
N THR A 136 4.32 8.32 -8.85
CA THR A 136 3.35 8.88 -7.93
C THR A 136 3.85 8.66 -6.50
N VAL A 137 3.36 9.48 -5.57
CA VAL A 137 3.58 9.27 -4.14
C VAL A 137 2.24 8.90 -3.54
N ILE A 138 2.15 7.68 -3.01
CA ILE A 138 1.00 7.14 -2.31
C ILE A 138 1.34 7.22 -0.82
N PRO A 139 0.77 8.16 -0.06
CA PRO A 139 1.02 8.19 1.37
C PRO A 139 0.57 6.88 1.99
N GLU A 140 1.33 6.34 2.92
CA GLU A 140 0.74 5.35 3.83
C GLU A 140 -0.34 6.13 4.60
N GLN A 141 -1.61 5.84 4.35
CA GLN A 141 -2.68 6.41 5.15
C GLN A 141 -3.18 5.36 6.12
N LEU A 142 -3.31 5.74 7.38
CA LEU A 142 -4.18 5.04 8.32
C LEU A 142 -5.62 5.42 7.95
N HIS A 143 -6.23 4.66 7.04
CA HIS A 143 -7.68 4.68 6.84
C HIS A 143 -8.40 4.42 8.16
N ASN A 144 -9.46 5.19 8.43
CA ASN A 144 -10.26 4.98 9.62
C ASN A 144 -11.36 3.94 9.40
N ASN A 145 -11.83 3.34 10.50
CA ASN A 145 -12.90 2.34 10.50
C ASN A 145 -14.32 2.93 10.29
N GLY A 146 -14.44 4.21 9.93
CA GLY A 146 -15.71 4.91 9.70
C GLY A 146 -16.52 5.22 10.96
N GLY A 147 -15.98 4.93 12.15
CA GLY A 147 -16.65 5.09 13.44
C GLY A 147 -17.32 3.81 13.95
N MET A 148 -16.92 2.63 13.46
CA MET A 148 -17.37 1.35 14.00
C MET A 148 -16.98 1.23 15.48
N ASN A 149 -17.90 0.68 16.28
CA ASN A 149 -17.56 0.20 17.62
C ASN A 149 -16.77 -1.12 17.55
N LYS A 150 -16.25 -1.59 18.69
CA LYS A 150 -15.41 -2.79 18.75
C LYS A 150 -16.09 -4.04 18.18
N ARG A 151 -17.39 -4.23 18.44
CA ARG A 151 -18.13 -5.39 17.92
C ARG A 151 -18.27 -5.32 16.40
N GLN A 152 -18.72 -4.18 15.89
CA GLN A 152 -18.86 -3.94 14.45
C GLN A 152 -17.53 -4.11 13.72
N ASP A 153 -16.43 -3.61 14.30
CA ASP A 153 -15.09 -3.75 13.75
C ASP A 153 -14.63 -5.21 13.69
N VAL A 154 -14.85 -5.99 14.78
CA VAL A 154 -14.53 -7.42 14.83
C VAL A 154 -15.35 -8.22 13.80
N GLU A 155 -16.67 -7.97 13.71
CA GLU A 155 -17.56 -8.66 12.77
C GLU A 155 -17.16 -8.35 11.32
N ALA A 156 -16.95 -7.07 10.99
CA ALA A 156 -16.53 -6.66 9.64
C ALA A 156 -15.15 -7.23 9.25
N ARG A 157 -14.19 -7.26 10.19
CA ARG A 157 -12.86 -7.84 9.97
C ARG A 157 -12.91 -9.34 9.77
N SER A 158 -13.77 -10.05 10.50
CA SER A 158 -13.95 -11.49 10.35
C SER A 158 -14.45 -11.86 8.95
N VAL A 159 -15.40 -11.08 8.41
CA VAL A 159 -15.87 -11.26 7.02
C VAL A 159 -14.76 -10.91 6.04
N ALA A 160 -14.12 -9.74 6.19
CA ALA A 160 -13.05 -9.31 5.29
C ALA A 160 -11.88 -10.30 5.21
N LYS A 161 -11.47 -10.89 6.35
CA LYS A 161 -10.42 -11.90 6.38
C LYS A 161 -10.80 -13.16 5.59
N GLN A 162 -12.00 -13.72 5.80
CA GLN A 162 -12.44 -14.91 5.07
C GLN A 162 -12.49 -14.68 3.55
N LEU A 163 -12.91 -13.47 3.14
CA LEU A 163 -12.91 -13.07 1.75
C LEU A 163 -11.48 -12.96 1.19
N ALA A 164 -10.56 -12.33 1.93
CA ALA A 164 -9.16 -12.23 1.53
C ALA A 164 -8.49 -13.61 1.40
N ASP A 165 -8.65 -14.49 2.39
CA ASP A 165 -8.13 -15.86 2.37
C ASP A 165 -8.62 -16.61 1.11
N SER A 166 -9.92 -16.53 0.83
CA SER A 166 -10.54 -17.18 -0.33
C SER A 166 -10.03 -16.60 -1.66
N ILE A 167 -9.91 -15.28 -1.76
CA ILE A 167 -9.41 -14.60 -2.96
C ILE A 167 -7.96 -14.99 -3.21
N TYR A 168 -7.14 -14.98 -2.18
CA TYR A 168 -5.74 -15.36 -2.24
C TYR A 168 -5.59 -16.80 -2.77
N GLU A 169 -6.29 -17.77 -2.17
CA GLU A 169 -6.26 -19.17 -2.60
C GLU A 169 -6.68 -19.34 -4.06
N ILE A 170 -7.81 -18.74 -4.46
CA ILE A 170 -8.34 -18.85 -5.83
C ILE A 170 -7.33 -18.32 -6.85
N VAL A 171 -6.78 -17.13 -6.60
CA VAL A 171 -5.86 -16.49 -7.55
C VAL A 171 -4.52 -17.21 -7.60
N MET A 172 -4.01 -17.65 -6.45
CA MET A 172 -2.76 -18.41 -6.40
C MET A 172 -2.88 -19.75 -7.14
N LEU A 173 -3.96 -20.50 -6.93
CA LEU A 173 -4.22 -21.76 -7.65
C LEU A 173 -4.37 -21.54 -9.16
N ALA A 174 -5.08 -20.49 -9.57
CA ALA A 174 -5.30 -20.20 -10.99
C ALA A 174 -4.01 -19.83 -11.74
N ASN A 175 -3.07 -19.15 -11.08
CA ASN A 175 -1.82 -18.71 -11.70
C ASN A 175 -0.64 -19.68 -11.50
N ASN A 176 -0.78 -20.65 -10.59
CA ASN A 176 0.27 -21.62 -10.26
C ASN A 176 -0.27 -23.05 -10.23
N PRO A 177 -0.81 -23.57 -11.37
CA PRO A 177 -1.33 -24.93 -11.42
C PRO A 177 -0.21 -25.96 -11.21
N GLU A 178 -0.48 -27.00 -10.42
CA GLU A 178 0.44 -28.15 -10.33
C GLU A 178 0.50 -28.89 -11.68
N ASP A 179 1.73 -29.21 -12.13
CA ASP A 179 1.96 -30.05 -13.31
C ASP A 179 1.53 -31.49 -12.98
N SER A 180 0.30 -31.84 -13.35
CA SER A 180 -0.28 -33.18 -13.12
C SER A 180 0.35 -34.30 -13.97
N ASN A 181 1.46 -34.02 -14.67
CA ASN A 181 2.09 -34.92 -15.62
C ASN A 181 3.58 -35.20 -15.32
N LYS A 182 3.98 -35.26 -14.05
CA LYS A 182 5.30 -35.78 -13.66
C LYS A 182 5.30 -37.31 -13.65
N ASN A 183 5.42 -37.91 -14.84
CA ASN A 183 5.96 -39.25 -14.95
C ASN A 183 7.44 -39.21 -14.53
N SER A 184 7.72 -39.87 -13.41
CA SER A 184 9.04 -39.94 -12.80
C SER A 184 10.02 -40.73 -13.66
N SER A 185 10.73 -40.05 -14.56
CA SER A 185 12.05 -40.49 -15.01
C SER A 185 12.73 -39.41 -15.84
N SER A 186 13.66 -38.67 -15.24
CA SER A 186 15.01 -38.47 -15.78
C SER A 186 15.73 -37.34 -15.05
N SER A 187 17.04 -37.42 -15.16
CA SER A 187 18.09 -36.89 -14.31
C SER A 187 18.38 -35.40 -14.47
N SER A 188 18.86 -34.80 -13.39
CA SER A 188 19.97 -33.83 -13.34
C SER A 188 20.06 -32.83 -14.49
N SER A 189 19.39 -31.69 -14.32
CA SER A 189 19.92 -30.40 -14.76
C SER A 189 19.51 -29.35 -13.72
N SER A 190 20.39 -28.40 -13.46
CA SER A 190 20.15 -27.23 -12.60
C SER A 190 18.98 -26.43 -13.15
N GLN A 191 17.77 -26.76 -12.71
CA GLN A 191 16.56 -26.00 -12.97
C GLN A 191 16.49 -24.92 -11.90
N GLU A 192 16.57 -23.64 -12.31
CA GLU A 192 16.13 -22.54 -11.46
C GLU A 192 14.70 -22.84 -10.99
N GLU A 193 14.50 -22.83 -9.67
CA GLU A 193 13.20 -23.05 -9.06
C GLU A 193 12.25 -21.95 -9.56
N LYS A 194 11.22 -22.35 -10.33
CA LYS A 194 10.27 -21.40 -10.91
C LYS A 194 9.53 -20.69 -9.78
N LYS A 195 9.82 -19.40 -9.58
CA LYS A 195 9.12 -18.57 -8.59
C LYS A 195 7.62 -18.54 -8.88
N PRO A 196 6.76 -18.59 -7.85
CA PRO A 196 5.32 -18.50 -8.03
C PRO A 196 4.92 -17.12 -8.57
N VAL A 197 3.86 -17.11 -9.38
CA VAL A 197 3.26 -15.90 -9.94
C VAL A 197 2.22 -15.37 -8.96
N ILE A 198 2.53 -14.23 -8.33
CA ILE A 198 1.63 -13.48 -7.46
C ILE A 198 0.95 -12.40 -8.31
N ASN A 199 -0.31 -12.62 -8.69
CA ASN A 199 -1.05 -11.67 -9.52
C ASN A 199 -1.88 -10.70 -8.65
N GLU A 200 -1.22 -9.73 -8.02
CA GLU A 200 -1.86 -8.82 -7.05
C GLU A 200 -3.03 -8.05 -7.66
N ILE A 201 -2.88 -7.51 -8.88
CA ILE A 201 -3.96 -6.75 -9.52
C ILE A 201 -5.20 -7.61 -9.78
N GLN A 202 -5.03 -8.90 -10.07
CA GLN A 202 -6.14 -9.85 -10.19
C GLN A 202 -6.83 -10.07 -8.84
N MET A 203 -6.07 -10.19 -7.75
CA MET A 203 -6.65 -10.28 -6.38
C MET A 203 -7.44 -9.02 -6.02
N VAL A 204 -6.87 -7.84 -6.29
CA VAL A 204 -7.52 -6.54 -6.07
C VAL A 204 -8.82 -6.46 -6.88
N ALA A 205 -8.78 -6.82 -8.16
CA ALA A 205 -9.96 -6.77 -9.02
C ALA A 205 -11.04 -7.77 -8.58
N TYR A 206 -10.65 -8.97 -8.11
CA TYR A 206 -11.59 -9.92 -7.49
C TYR A 206 -12.25 -9.30 -6.25
N ALA A 207 -11.47 -8.67 -5.37
CA ALA A 207 -11.98 -8.00 -4.16
C ALA A 207 -13.00 -6.91 -4.51
N THR A 208 -12.77 -6.10 -5.57
CA THR A 208 -13.76 -5.10 -6.01
C THR A 208 -15.08 -5.74 -6.44
N GLY A 209 -15.02 -6.85 -7.18
CA GLY A 209 -16.21 -7.59 -7.63
C GLY A 209 -17.02 -8.16 -6.45
N VAL A 210 -16.33 -8.71 -5.45
CA VAL A 210 -16.96 -9.22 -4.22
C VAL A 210 -17.66 -8.10 -3.46
N VAL A 211 -16.98 -6.98 -3.20
CA VAL A 211 -17.60 -5.86 -2.47
C VAL A 211 -18.75 -5.24 -3.26
N GLN A 212 -18.62 -5.13 -4.59
CA GLN A 212 -19.72 -4.67 -5.45
C GLN A 212 -20.94 -5.57 -5.30
N ALA A 213 -20.75 -6.89 -5.19
CA ALA A 213 -21.86 -7.81 -5.03
C ALA A 213 -22.52 -7.71 -3.64
N TYR A 214 -21.76 -7.42 -2.57
CA TYR A 214 -22.34 -7.00 -1.27
C TYR A 214 -23.16 -5.71 -1.40
N CYS A 215 -22.63 -4.72 -2.14
CA CYS A 215 -23.33 -3.46 -2.40
C CYS A 215 -24.65 -3.71 -3.16
N LYS A 216 -24.64 -4.54 -4.21
CA LYS A 216 -25.84 -4.92 -4.97
C LYS A 216 -26.87 -5.68 -4.13
N ALA A 217 -26.44 -6.40 -3.09
CA ALA A 217 -27.31 -7.13 -2.18
C ALA A 217 -27.81 -6.28 -0.99
N GLY A 218 -27.24 -5.09 -0.79
CA GLY A 218 -27.64 -4.12 0.22
C GLY A 218 -28.39 -2.93 -0.37
N LYS A 219 -28.56 -1.89 0.45
CA LYS A 219 -29.20 -0.63 0.08
C LYS A 219 -28.18 0.50 0.12
N GLU A 220 -27.96 1.15 -1.02
CA GLU A 220 -27.25 2.44 -1.04
C GLU A 220 -28.17 3.51 -0.45
N LEU A 221 -27.65 4.29 0.51
CA LEU A 221 -28.40 5.41 1.10
C LEU A 221 -28.16 6.71 0.33
N THR A 222 -29.25 7.41 0.03
CA THR A 222 -29.22 8.77 -0.49
C THR A 222 -28.72 9.77 0.57
N ARG A 223 -28.37 10.99 0.14
CA ARG A 223 -27.94 12.05 1.06
C ARG A 223 -29.05 12.42 2.05
N GLU A 224 -30.29 12.41 1.59
CA GLU A 224 -31.49 12.69 2.39
C GLU A 224 -31.71 11.60 3.45
N GLU A 225 -31.57 10.32 3.06
CA GLU A 225 -31.66 9.19 4.00
C GLU A 225 -30.52 9.18 5.02
N VAL A 226 -29.29 9.52 4.59
CA VAL A 226 -28.14 9.69 5.50
C VAL A 226 -28.38 10.82 6.51
N ALA A 227 -28.99 11.93 6.08
CA ALA A 227 -29.32 13.03 6.98
C ALA A 227 -30.45 12.68 7.96
N ALA A 228 -31.36 11.79 7.56
CA ALA A 228 -32.49 11.35 8.37
C ALA A 228 -32.12 10.23 9.38
N THR A 229 -31.03 9.50 9.15
CA THR A 229 -30.60 8.42 10.06
C THR A 229 -29.74 8.94 11.22
N ASN A 230 -29.96 8.38 12.40
CA ASN A 230 -29.07 8.58 13.55
C ASN A 230 -27.86 7.63 13.53
N SER A 231 -27.80 6.73 12.54
CA SER A 231 -26.74 5.73 12.39
C SER A 231 -25.63 6.18 11.44
N LYS A 232 -24.41 5.73 11.72
CA LYS A 232 -23.22 5.99 10.88
C LYS A 232 -22.74 4.72 10.17
N VAL A 233 -23.54 3.66 10.15
CA VAL A 233 -23.16 2.35 9.57
C VAL A 233 -22.94 2.42 8.05
N TYR A 234 -23.68 3.26 7.34
CA TYR A 234 -23.62 3.40 5.86
C TYR A 234 -22.22 3.74 5.31
N ARG A 235 -21.32 4.25 6.15
CA ARG A 235 -19.96 4.66 5.78
C ARG A 235 -18.89 3.76 6.37
N THR A 236 -19.26 2.59 6.87
CA THR A 236 -18.34 1.60 7.47
C THR A 236 -18.33 0.31 6.65
N SER A 237 -17.29 -0.51 6.85
CA SER A 237 -17.26 -1.86 6.29
C SER A 237 -18.33 -2.77 6.90
N TYR A 238 -18.68 -2.56 8.18
CA TYR A 238 -19.83 -3.21 8.81
C TYR A 238 -21.15 -2.91 8.08
N GLY A 239 -21.34 -1.66 7.63
CA GLY A 239 -22.48 -1.28 6.81
C GLY A 239 -22.65 -2.17 5.58
N VAL A 240 -21.55 -2.43 4.89
CA VAL A 240 -21.52 -3.25 3.67
C VAL A 240 -21.68 -4.74 3.99
N PHE A 241 -20.85 -5.27 4.89
CA PHE A 241 -20.78 -6.72 5.11
C PHE A 241 -21.90 -7.29 5.99
N CYS A 242 -22.43 -6.49 6.91
CA CYS A 242 -23.31 -6.98 7.97
C CYS A 242 -24.63 -6.22 8.06
N ALA A 243 -24.62 -4.89 7.93
CA ALA A 243 -25.82 -4.07 8.09
C ALA A 243 -26.59 -3.84 6.79
N HIS A 244 -26.05 -4.23 5.64
CA HIS A 244 -26.67 -4.08 4.32
C HIS A 244 -27.13 -2.67 3.96
N GLU A 245 -26.49 -1.64 4.53
CA GLU A 245 -26.71 -0.24 4.20
C GLU A 245 -25.35 0.39 3.96
N PHE A 246 -25.20 1.08 2.84
CA PHE A 246 -23.90 1.59 2.43
C PHE A 246 -23.98 2.89 1.63
N THR A 247 -22.81 3.46 1.41
CA THR A 247 -22.46 4.52 0.46
C THR A 247 -21.08 4.17 -0.10
N SER A 248 -20.59 4.92 -1.09
CA SER A 248 -19.21 4.78 -1.60
C SER A 248 -18.14 4.81 -0.48
N ALA A 249 -18.37 5.56 0.59
CA ALA A 249 -17.50 5.60 1.78
C ALA A 249 -17.42 4.26 2.52
N GLY A 250 -18.54 3.54 2.62
CA GLY A 250 -18.61 2.21 3.24
C GLY A 250 -17.98 1.15 2.35
N ALA A 251 -18.33 1.16 1.05
CA ALA A 251 -17.76 0.25 0.04
C ALA A 251 -16.23 0.35 -0.04
N THR A 252 -15.69 1.57 -0.04
CA THR A 252 -14.23 1.80 -0.06
C THR A 252 -13.54 1.24 1.18
N ARG A 253 -14.14 1.38 2.37
CA ARG A 253 -13.58 0.80 3.61
C ARG A 253 -13.70 -0.71 3.67
N ALA A 254 -14.80 -1.27 3.15
CA ALA A 254 -15.00 -2.71 3.03
C ALA A 254 -13.93 -3.33 2.13
N LEU A 255 -13.71 -2.75 0.95
CA LEU A 255 -12.63 -3.12 0.04
C LEU A 255 -11.27 -2.98 0.71
N GLY A 256 -11.00 -1.83 1.33
CA GLY A 256 -9.75 -1.57 2.02
C GLY A 256 -9.40 -2.59 3.12
N LEU A 257 -10.38 -3.08 3.89
CA LEU A 257 -10.15 -4.16 4.85
C LEU A 257 -9.74 -5.48 4.18
N ILE A 258 -10.34 -5.81 3.03
CA ILE A 258 -9.92 -7.00 2.27
C ILE A 258 -8.48 -6.83 1.77
N LEU A 259 -8.13 -5.64 1.27
CA LEU A 259 -6.76 -5.33 0.82
C LEU A 259 -5.73 -5.45 1.94
N ASP A 260 -6.05 -4.98 3.16
CA ASP A 260 -5.18 -5.14 4.33
C ASP A 260 -4.88 -6.62 4.64
N TYR A 261 -5.88 -7.50 4.50
CA TYR A 261 -5.69 -8.93 4.74
C TYR A 261 -4.97 -9.63 3.59
N LEU A 262 -5.26 -9.27 2.33
CA LEU A 262 -4.52 -9.77 1.17
C LEU A 262 -3.04 -9.43 1.27
N ASP A 263 -2.69 -8.19 1.63
CA ASP A 263 -1.31 -7.78 1.90
C ASP A 263 -0.65 -8.68 2.96
N ALA A 264 -1.36 -8.93 4.07
CA ALA A 264 -0.85 -9.77 5.15
C ALA A 264 -0.67 -11.25 4.73
N ASP A 265 -1.62 -11.81 3.95
CA ASP A 265 -1.55 -13.20 3.48
C ASP A 265 -0.43 -13.38 2.45
N ILE A 266 -0.25 -12.43 1.53
CA ILE A 266 0.87 -12.43 0.58
C ILE A 266 2.20 -12.39 1.32
N HIS A 267 2.41 -11.46 2.26
CA HIS A 267 3.70 -11.34 2.96
C HIS A 267 3.97 -12.46 3.95
N ARG A 268 2.93 -13.16 4.43
CA ARG A 268 3.12 -14.36 5.25
C ARG A 268 3.86 -15.43 4.44
N ASP A 269 3.49 -15.62 3.18
CA ASP A 269 4.00 -16.69 2.32
C ASP A 269 5.19 -16.20 1.46
N TYR A 270 5.22 -14.91 1.14
CA TYR A 270 6.22 -14.22 0.32
C TYR A 270 6.63 -12.88 0.97
N PRO A 271 7.48 -12.90 2.00
CA PRO A 271 7.83 -11.69 2.78
C PRO A 271 8.50 -10.56 1.99
N ASP A 272 9.03 -10.92 0.83
CA ASP A 272 9.73 -10.02 -0.08
C ASP A 272 8.77 -9.37 -1.10
N ALA A 273 7.55 -9.89 -1.28
CA ALA A 273 6.62 -9.39 -2.30
C ALA A 273 6.31 -7.88 -2.18
N PRO A 274 5.95 -7.22 -3.29
CA PRO A 274 5.51 -5.83 -3.25
C PRO A 274 4.33 -5.62 -2.30
N PRO A 275 4.26 -4.47 -1.60
CA PRO A 275 3.17 -4.23 -0.69
C PRO A 275 1.91 -3.72 -1.36
N ILE A 276 0.75 -4.24 -0.95
CA ILE A 276 -0.56 -3.72 -1.29
C ILE A 276 -0.94 -2.67 -0.24
N LYS A 277 -0.82 -1.40 -0.61
CA LYS A 277 -1.06 -0.26 0.30
C LYS A 277 -2.00 0.72 -0.35
N TRP A 278 -2.95 1.23 0.42
CA TRP A 278 -4.06 1.98 -0.16
C TRP A 278 -4.37 3.28 0.58
N VAL A 279 -4.99 4.20 -0.15
CA VAL A 279 -5.41 5.52 0.28
C VAL A 279 -6.89 5.68 -0.04
N HIS A 280 -7.66 6.21 0.93
CA HIS A 280 -9.07 6.49 0.75
C HIS A 280 -9.25 7.82 0.00
N VAL A 281 -9.42 7.75 -1.32
CA VAL A 281 -9.61 8.95 -2.14
C VAL A 281 -10.99 9.54 -1.89
N ASN A 282 -11.06 10.87 -1.77
CA ASN A 282 -12.30 11.63 -1.50
C ASN A 282 -12.98 11.31 -0.16
N ALA A 283 -12.22 10.78 0.82
CA ALA A 283 -12.74 10.45 2.14
C ALA A 283 -13.51 11.61 2.79
N ASN A 284 -14.69 11.31 3.35
CA ASN A 284 -15.58 12.27 4.02
C ASN A 284 -16.18 13.35 3.09
N THR A 285 -16.17 13.13 1.78
CA THR A 285 -16.88 13.97 0.81
C THR A 285 -18.05 13.21 0.18
N TRP A 286 -18.87 13.89 -0.63
CA TRP A 286 -19.93 13.25 -1.42
C TRP A 286 -19.49 12.87 -2.85
N ASN A 287 -18.21 13.06 -3.18
CA ASN A 287 -17.65 12.57 -4.43
C ASN A 287 -17.51 11.04 -4.38
N LEU A 288 -17.40 10.40 -5.54
CA LEU A 288 -17.06 8.98 -5.65
C LEU A 288 -15.79 8.69 -4.83
N GLN A 289 -15.91 7.77 -3.87
CA GLN A 289 -14.82 7.30 -3.02
C GLN A 289 -14.34 5.95 -3.55
N PHE A 290 -13.02 5.78 -3.58
CA PHE A 290 -12.33 4.59 -4.08
C PHE A 290 -10.94 4.48 -3.44
N CYS A 291 -10.25 3.38 -3.67
CA CYS A 291 -8.87 3.16 -3.23
C CYS A 291 -7.88 3.56 -4.32
N GLN A 292 -6.96 4.47 -4.04
CA GLN A 292 -5.69 4.55 -4.78
C GLN A 292 -4.71 3.59 -4.10
N ILE A 293 -3.97 2.78 -4.87
CA ILE A 293 -3.25 1.62 -4.35
C ILE A 293 -1.82 1.57 -4.93
N ALA A 294 -0.83 1.22 -4.11
CA ALA A 294 0.44 0.66 -4.55
C ALA A 294 0.24 -0.85 -4.72
N CYS A 295 0.41 -1.37 -5.95
CA CYS A 295 0.13 -2.76 -6.32
C CYS A 295 1.10 -3.20 -7.41
N ASN A 296 1.74 -4.35 -7.26
CA ASN A 296 2.83 -4.86 -8.10
C ASN A 296 3.93 -3.79 -8.31
N ASN A 297 4.27 -3.07 -7.23
CA ASN A 297 5.18 -1.92 -7.26
C ASN A 297 4.75 -0.75 -8.17
N HIS A 298 3.49 -0.69 -8.62
CA HIS A 298 2.96 0.36 -9.51
C HIS A 298 1.79 1.10 -8.89
N GLU A 299 1.50 2.30 -9.40
CA GLU A 299 0.23 2.95 -9.12
C GLU A 299 -0.91 2.10 -9.68
N ALA A 300 -1.95 1.96 -8.89
CA ALA A 300 -3.19 1.31 -9.26
C ALA A 300 -4.37 2.00 -8.57
N TYR A 301 -5.57 1.60 -8.96
CA TYR A 301 -6.81 1.97 -8.30
C TYR A 301 -7.72 0.77 -8.13
N ALA A 302 -8.66 0.88 -7.20
CA ALA A 302 -9.76 -0.06 -7.05
C ALA A 302 -11.03 0.65 -6.59
N ASP A 303 -12.12 0.40 -7.30
CA ASP A 303 -13.44 0.98 -7.07
C ASP A 303 -14.45 -0.15 -6.83
N ALA A 304 -14.89 -0.25 -5.58
CA ALA A 304 -15.86 -1.23 -5.12
C ALA A 304 -17.29 -0.96 -5.59
N ILE A 305 -17.65 0.30 -5.88
CA ILE A 305 -18.99 0.64 -6.36
C ILE A 305 -19.13 0.16 -7.80
N ASN A 306 -18.12 0.43 -8.63
CA ASN A 306 -18.13 0.04 -10.04
C ASN A 306 -17.58 -1.37 -10.29
N GLY A 307 -16.95 -2.01 -9.30
CA GLY A 307 -16.43 -3.38 -9.43
C GLY A 307 -15.26 -3.46 -10.41
N ILE A 308 -14.39 -2.46 -10.36
CA ILE A 308 -13.27 -2.28 -11.28
C ILE A 308 -11.97 -2.00 -10.53
N ALA A 309 -10.87 -2.50 -11.05
CA ALA A 309 -9.53 -2.13 -10.65
C ALA A 309 -8.65 -1.96 -11.90
N GLY A 310 -7.47 -1.36 -11.76
CA GLY A 310 -6.55 -1.20 -12.88
C GLY A 310 -5.28 -0.48 -12.46
N TYR A 311 -4.27 -0.51 -13.33
CA TYR A 311 -3.04 0.25 -13.11
C TYR A 311 -3.24 1.73 -13.46
N GLY A 312 -2.44 2.58 -12.84
CA GLY A 312 -2.46 4.03 -12.98
C GLY A 312 -3.62 4.68 -12.26
N LYS A 313 -4.07 5.81 -12.80
CA LYS A 313 -5.14 6.62 -12.21
C LYS A 313 -6.50 5.99 -12.43
N HIS A 314 -7.43 6.27 -11.51
CA HIS A 314 -8.84 5.95 -11.69
C HIS A 314 -9.41 6.67 -12.94
N PRO A 315 -10.38 6.10 -13.68
CA PRO A 315 -10.97 6.73 -14.87
C PRO A 315 -11.48 8.16 -14.64
N THR A 316 -12.10 8.42 -13.48
CA THR A 316 -12.56 9.78 -13.10
C THR A 316 -11.43 10.78 -12.84
N GLN A 317 -10.18 10.34 -12.81
CA GLN A 317 -8.98 11.16 -12.65
C GLN A 317 -8.09 11.14 -13.90
N GLY A 318 -8.65 10.76 -15.06
CA GLY A 318 -7.92 10.67 -16.33
C GLY A 318 -7.19 9.35 -16.54
N GLY A 319 -7.57 8.31 -15.80
CA GLY A 319 -7.19 6.93 -16.06
C GLY A 319 -7.64 6.42 -17.43
N VAL A 320 -6.95 5.42 -17.94
CA VAL A 320 -7.20 4.88 -19.28
C VAL A 320 -8.19 3.71 -19.19
N GLU A 321 -9.32 3.81 -19.87
CA GLU A 321 -10.40 2.80 -19.78
C GLU A 321 -9.98 1.39 -20.23
N LYS A 322 -9.07 1.26 -21.21
CA LYS A 322 -8.57 -0.06 -21.65
C LYS A 322 -7.74 -0.79 -20.59
N ASP A 323 -7.28 -0.10 -19.55
CA ASP A 323 -6.56 -0.69 -18.42
C ASP A 323 -7.49 -1.16 -17.29
N ILE A 324 -8.81 -0.95 -17.44
CA ILE A 324 -9.81 -1.47 -16.52
C ILE A 324 -9.80 -3.00 -16.56
N GLN A 325 -9.49 -3.58 -15.41
CA GLN A 325 -9.74 -4.98 -15.11
C GLN A 325 -11.03 -5.09 -14.31
N SER A 326 -11.94 -5.93 -14.78
CA SER A 326 -13.17 -6.28 -14.06
C SER A 326 -13.31 -7.78 -14.03
N TYR A 327 -13.28 -8.35 -12.83
CA TYR A 327 -13.46 -9.79 -12.59
C TYR A 327 -14.84 -10.09 -11.99
N VAL A 328 -15.82 -9.23 -12.27
CA VAL A 328 -17.20 -9.35 -11.79
C VAL A 328 -17.85 -10.69 -12.18
N SER A 329 -17.37 -11.36 -13.23
CA SER A 329 -17.87 -12.69 -13.63
C SER A 329 -17.44 -13.84 -12.72
N VAL A 330 -16.44 -13.66 -11.84
CA VAL A 330 -15.93 -14.72 -10.93
C VAL A 330 -16.61 -14.66 -9.54
N ALA A 331 -17.15 -13.51 -9.15
CA ALA A 331 -17.97 -13.36 -7.94
C ALA A 331 -19.40 -13.86 -8.20
N THR A 332 -19.58 -15.16 -8.42
CA THR A 332 -20.93 -15.74 -8.45
C THR A 332 -21.56 -15.60 -7.06
N LEU A 333 -22.80 -15.11 -7.04
CA LEU A 333 -23.63 -14.88 -5.84
C LEU A 333 -23.54 -16.04 -4.80
N THR A 334 -23.32 -17.26 -5.28
CA THR A 334 -23.17 -18.49 -4.50
C THR A 334 -21.98 -18.49 -3.53
N GLN A 335 -20.86 -17.81 -3.84
CA GLN A 335 -19.72 -17.66 -2.93
C GLN A 335 -19.99 -16.65 -1.79
N ILE A 336 -20.89 -15.68 -2.02
CA ILE A 336 -21.24 -14.63 -1.06
C ILE A 336 -22.24 -15.14 -0.01
N ILE A 337 -23.13 -16.04 -0.41
CA ILE A 337 -24.18 -16.61 0.46
C ILE A 337 -23.58 -17.35 1.68
N ASN A 338 -22.39 -17.94 1.57
CA ASN A 338 -21.78 -18.74 2.64
C ASN A 338 -20.92 -17.93 3.62
N THR A 339 -20.57 -16.68 3.31
CA THR A 339 -19.79 -15.78 4.20
C THR A 339 -20.63 -14.70 4.86
N ARG A 340 -21.89 -14.54 4.44
CA ARG A 340 -22.86 -13.62 5.03
C ARG A 340 -23.31 -14.18 6.39
N PRO A 341 -23.19 -13.42 7.50
CA PRO A 341 -23.81 -13.84 8.75
C PRO A 341 -25.31 -14.10 8.51
N PRO A 342 -25.88 -15.20 9.00
CA PRO A 342 -27.32 -15.44 8.88
C PRO A 342 -28.08 -14.27 9.54
N PHE A 343 -29.18 -13.85 8.90
CA PHE A 343 -30.15 -12.97 9.55
C PHE A 343 -30.54 -13.58 10.90
N THR A 344 -30.74 -12.75 11.94
CA THR A 344 -31.49 -13.22 13.11
C THR A 344 -32.91 -13.58 12.66
N ASP A 345 -33.52 -14.60 13.28
CA ASP A 345 -34.76 -15.26 12.87
C ASP A 345 -36.00 -14.34 12.74
N ASP A 346 -35.89 -13.08 13.13
CA ASP A 346 -36.93 -12.05 13.06
C ASP A 346 -36.78 -11.10 11.86
N GLY A 347 -35.72 -11.21 11.05
CA GLY A 347 -35.47 -10.30 9.93
C GLY A 347 -35.25 -8.85 10.36
N LEU A 348 -35.01 -8.62 11.65
CA LEU A 348 -34.76 -7.32 12.26
C LEU A 348 -33.39 -7.35 12.93
N TYR A 349 -32.64 -6.25 12.87
CA TYR A 349 -31.35 -6.17 13.56
C TYR A 349 -31.55 -6.31 15.07
N SER A 350 -30.46 -6.71 15.76
CA SER A 350 -30.22 -6.19 17.10
C SER A 350 -29.98 -4.68 17.00
N THR A 351 -31.04 -3.88 16.86
CA THR A 351 -31.03 -2.41 16.97
C THR A 351 -31.00 -1.98 18.44
N GLN A 352 -30.44 -2.78 19.36
CA GLN A 352 -30.10 -2.23 20.66
C GLN A 352 -28.91 -1.30 20.46
N ASP A 353 -29.23 -0.06 20.07
CA ASP A 353 -28.36 1.09 20.18
C ASP A 353 -27.78 1.12 21.60
N LEU A 354 -26.53 0.69 21.73
CA LEU A 354 -25.74 0.94 22.93
C LEU A 354 -25.15 2.37 22.82
N PRO A 355 -25.01 3.06 23.96
CA PRO A 355 -25.01 4.51 24.04
C PRO A 355 -23.93 5.17 23.17
N LYS A 356 -24.26 6.36 22.66
CA LYS A 356 -23.36 7.28 21.93
C LYS A 356 -21.94 7.18 22.47
N ASN A 357 -21.03 6.62 21.66
CA ASN A 357 -19.62 6.78 21.95
C ASN A 357 -19.25 8.23 21.63
N THR A 358 -18.82 8.97 22.65
CA THR A 358 -18.14 10.26 22.48
C THR A 358 -16.94 10.04 21.57
N ASN A 359 -17.01 10.68 20.40
CA ASN A 359 -15.93 10.79 19.44
C ASN A 359 -14.59 11.11 20.16
N PRO A 360 -13.54 10.27 20.06
CA PRO A 360 -12.24 10.64 20.62
C PRO A 360 -11.54 11.73 19.78
N MET A 361 -12.08 12.08 18.60
CA MET A 361 -11.62 13.23 17.82
C MET A 361 -12.29 14.50 18.35
N THR A 362 -11.68 15.13 19.36
CA THR A 362 -11.82 16.57 19.62
C THR A 362 -11.05 17.34 18.53
N GLY A 363 -11.48 17.18 17.27
CA GLY A 363 -11.07 18.03 16.16
C GLY A 363 -12.21 19.01 15.90
N THR A 364 -11.88 20.30 15.83
CA THR A 364 -12.81 21.41 15.59
C THR A 364 -13.76 21.09 14.44
N ALA A 365 -15.05 21.41 14.59
CA ALA A 365 -16.01 21.34 13.51
C ALA A 365 -15.49 22.18 12.32
N ASN A 366 -15.40 21.56 11.15
CA ASN A 366 -15.06 22.30 9.94
C ASN A 366 -16.30 23.08 9.48
N ASP A 367 -16.33 24.37 9.79
CA ASP A 367 -17.21 25.34 9.14
C ASP A 367 -16.63 25.65 7.76
N TYR A 368 -17.31 25.20 6.70
CA TYR A 368 -17.12 25.77 5.37
C TYR A 368 -18.44 26.37 4.88
N LYS A 369 -18.48 27.71 4.86
CA LYS A 369 -19.30 28.47 3.91
C LYS A 369 -18.46 28.63 2.63
N TRP A 370 -19.14 28.41 1.51
CA TRP A 370 -18.74 28.49 0.09
C TRP A 370 -17.48 29.29 -0.23
#